data_AF-C0EJF0-F1
#
_entry.id   AF-C0EJF0-F1
#
_cell.length_a   1.000
_cell.length_b   1.000
_cell.length_c   1.000
_cell.angle_alpha   90.00
_cell.angle_beta   90.00
_cell.angle_gamma   90.00
#
_symmetry.space_group_name_H-M   'P 1'
#
loop_
_entity.id
_entity.type
_entity.pdbx_description
1 polymer ?
#
loop_
_entity_poly.entity_id
_entity_poly.type
_entity_poly.pdbx_seq_one_letter_code
_entity_poly.pdbx_strand_id
1 'polypeptide(L)' 'MHAEAYPRLVADIGGTNARFALETAPRVIEKAEVLPCKDYDTIVDAAKTYLERAGSPK' A
#
# COMPACT_ATOMS: atom_id res chain seq x y z
N MET A 1 0.32 -3.14 -24.50
CA MET A 1 -0.59 -2.47 -23.56
C MET A 1 -0.76 -3.41 -22.38
N HIS A 2 -0.25 -3.07 -21.20
CA HIS A 2 -0.61 -3.85 -20.00
C HIS A 2 -2.10 -3.66 -19.79
N ALA A 3 -2.88 -4.73 -19.67
CA ALA A 3 -4.23 -4.62 -19.15
C ALA A 3 -4.10 -4.02 -17.74
N GLU A 4 -4.73 -2.86 -17.51
CA GLU A 4 -4.69 -2.19 -16.22
C GLU A 4 -5.52 -3.00 -15.23
N ALA A 5 -4.88 -3.96 -14.58
CA ALA A 5 -5.44 -4.70 -13.46
C ALA A 5 -5.41 -3.79 -12.22
N TYR A 6 -6.60 -3.48 -11.72
CA TYR A 6 -6.82 -2.74 -10.48
C TYR A 6 -7.44 -3.67 -9.42
N PRO A 7 -7.20 -3.41 -8.13
CA PRO A 7 -6.42 -2.28 -7.59
C PRO A 7 -4.89 -2.52 -7.63
N ARG A 8 -4.11 -1.44 -7.66
CA ARG A 8 -2.64 -1.48 -7.55
C ARG A 8 -2.19 -0.94 -6.20
N LEU A 9 -1.29 -1.65 -5.54
CA LEU A 9 -0.61 -1.12 -4.36
C LEU A 9 0.38 -0.02 -4.81
N VAL A 10 0.25 1.16 -4.24
CA VAL A 10 1.23 2.25 -4.37
C VAL A 10 1.75 2.61 -2.99
N ALA A 11 2.99 3.10 -2.94
CA ALA A 11 3.61 3.45 -1.67
C ALA A 11 4.58 4.62 -1.79
N ASP A 12 4.72 5.36 -0.70
CA ASP A 12 5.71 6.40 -0.47
C ASP A 12 6.50 6.03 0.79
N ILE A 13 7.76 5.65 0.62
CA ILE A 13 8.57 5.00 1.65
C ILE A 13 9.66 5.95 2.13
N GLY A 14 9.60 6.33 3.41
CA GLY A 14 10.64 7.08 4.10
C GLY A 14 11.36 6.26 5.17
N GLY A 15 12.31 6.88 5.85
CA GLY A 15 13.06 6.23 6.95
C GLY A 15 12.23 6.01 8.22
N THR A 16 11.29 6.92 8.52
CA THR A 16 10.48 6.88 9.75
C THR A 16 9.09 6.29 9.53
N ASN A 17 8.49 6.55 8.35
CA ASN A 17 7.14 6.15 8.02
C ASN A 17 7.07 5.60 6.60
N ALA A 18 6.23 4.59 6.41
CA ALA A 18 5.81 4.06 5.12
C ALA A 18 4.33 4.41 4.93
N ARG A 19 3.99 5.07 3.82
CA ARG A 19 2.61 5.35 3.45
C ARG A 19 2.20 4.45 2.30
N PHE A 20 1.11 3.72 2.46
CA PHE A 20 0.54 2.84 1.44
C PHE A 20 -0.83 3.35 1.01
N ALA A 21 -1.23 3.06 -0.22
CA ALA A 21 -2.57 3.31 -0.74
C ALA A 21 -2.92 2.31 -1.85
N LEU A 22 -4.21 2.23 -2.22
CA LEU A 22 -4.66 1.51 -3.40
C LEU A 22 -5.03 2.50 -4.49
N GLU A 23 -4.50 2.30 -5.69
CA GLU A 23 -5.07 2.88 -6.88
C GLU A 23 -6.16 1.95 -7.42
N THR A 24 -7.43 2.37 -7.41
CA THR A 24 -8.60 1.52 -7.76
C THR A 24 -9.11 1.73 -9.19
N ALA A 25 -8.70 2.81 -9.82
CA ALA A 25 -8.89 3.16 -11.22
C ALA A 25 -7.78 4.17 -11.62
N PRO A 26 -7.59 4.52 -12.91
CA PRO A 26 -6.51 5.43 -13.30
C PRO A 26 -6.48 6.72 -12.48
N ARG A 27 -5.42 6.88 -11.66
CA ARG A 27 -5.20 8.02 -10.74
C ARG A 27 -6.23 8.18 -9.62
N VAL A 28 -7.09 7.19 -9.38
CA VAL A 28 -8.03 7.17 -8.24
C VAL A 28 -7.34 6.46 -7.08
N ILE A 29 -6.83 7.25 -6.11
CA ILE A 29 -6.08 6.76 -4.96
C ILE A 29 -7.00 6.75 -3.72
N GLU A 30 -7.11 5.58 -3.08
CA GLU A 30 -7.99 5.34 -1.95
C GLU A 30 -7.26 4.57 -0.83
N LYS A 31 -7.90 4.51 0.35
CA LYS A 31 -7.41 3.74 1.51
C LYS A 31 -5.96 4.07 1.87
N ALA A 32 -5.59 5.34 1.87
CA ALA A 32 -4.25 5.75 2.29
C ALA A 32 -4.06 5.50 3.79
N GLU A 33 -2.96 4.85 4.15
CA GLU A 33 -2.59 4.57 5.55
C GLU A 33 -1.09 4.80 5.75
N VAL A 34 -0.72 5.35 6.91
CA VAL A 34 0.67 5.58 7.30
C VAL A 34 1.03 4.61 8.42
N LEU A 35 2.08 3.83 8.19
CA LEU A 35 2.62 2.85 9.13
C LEU A 35 4.01 3.31 9.60
N PRO A 36 4.27 3.39 10.92
CA PRO A 36 5.61 3.68 11.44
C PRO A 36 6.58 2.57 11.08
N CYS A 37 7.71 2.88 10.44
CA CYS A 37 8.67 1.86 10.00
C CYS A 37 9.26 1.06 11.17
N LYS A 38 9.39 1.67 12.35
CA LYS A 38 9.91 1.01 13.55
C LYS A 38 9.06 -0.16 14.06
N ASP A 39 7.81 -0.26 13.62
CA ASP A 39 6.88 -1.30 14.07
C ASP A 39 6.98 -2.57 13.20
N TYR A 40 7.82 -2.57 12.16
CA TYR A 40 7.96 -3.65 11.19
C TYR A 40 9.44 -3.93 10.87
N ASP A 41 9.83 -5.21 10.85
CA ASP A 41 11.21 -5.62 10.54
C ASP A 41 11.57 -5.35 9.08
N THR A 42 10.59 -5.45 8.17
CA THR A 42 10.78 -5.19 6.75
C THR A 42 9.64 -4.40 6.13
N ILE A 43 9.90 -3.78 4.97
CA ILE A 43 8.83 -3.12 4.19
C ILE A 43 7.75 -4.10 3.72
N VAL A 44 8.11 -5.37 3.54
CA VAL A 44 7.17 -6.42 3.13
C VAL A 44 6.17 -6.70 4.25
N ASP A 45 6.61 -6.66 5.51
CA ASP A 45 5.72 -6.86 6.66
C ASP A 45 4.73 -5.71 6.80
N ALA A 46 5.21 -4.47 6.65
CA ALA A 46 4.34 -3.29 6.62
C ALA A 46 3.33 -3.35 5.46
N ALA A 47 3.76 -3.76 4.26
CA ALA A 47 2.88 -3.90 3.10
C ALA A 47 1.81 -4.99 3.29
N LYS A 48 2.18 -6.13 3.88
CA LYS A 48 1.21 -7.20 4.21
C LYS A 48 0.19 -6.72 5.22
N THR A 49 0.62 -6.08 6.30
CA THR A 49 -0.30 -5.51 7.30
C THR A 49 -1.23 -4.47 6.68
N TYR A 50 -0.72 -3.61 5.80
CA TYR A 50 -1.56 -2.69 5.05
C TYR A 50 -2.61 -3.43 4.21
N LEU A 51 -2.20 -4.42 3.41
CA LEU A 51 -3.12 -5.17 2.53
C LEU A 51 -4.20 -5.91 3.33
N GLU A 52 -3.85 -6.51 4.46
CA GLU A 52 -4.80 -7.13 5.39
C GLU A 52 -5.84 -6.12 5.90
N ARG A 53 -5.38 -4.94 6.36
CA ARG A 53 -6.27 -3.84 6.80
C ARG A 53 -7.12 -3.27 5.67
N ALA A 54 -6.59 -3.25 4.45
CA ALA A 54 -7.28 -2.79 3.26
C ALA A 54 -8.33 -3.80 2.73
N GLY A 55 -8.41 -5.00 3.31
CA GLY A 55 -9.38 -6.04 2.96
C GLY A 55 -8.88 -7.08 1.94
N SER A 56 -7.56 -7.29 1.86
CA SER A 56 -6.90 -8.28 0.99
C SER A 56 -7.36 -8.21 -0.48
N PRO A 57 -7.17 -7.06 -1.14
CA PRO A 57 -7.52 -6.92 -2.54
C PRO A 57 -6.75 -7.93 -3.41
N LYS A 58 -7.41 -8.46 -4.45
CA LYS A 58 -6.84 -9.43 -5.39
C LYS A 58 -6.08 -8.75 -6.52
#